data_AF-A0A821LBX8-F1
#
_entry.id   AF-A0A821LBX8-F1
#
_cell.length_a   1.000
_cell.length_b   1.000
_cell.length_c   1.000
_cell.angle_alpha   90.00
_cell.angle_beta   90.00
_cell.angle_gamma   90.00
#
_symmetry.space_group_name_H-M   'P 1'
#
loop_
_entity.id
_entity.type
_entity.pdbx_description
1 polymer ?
#
loop_
_entity_poly.entity_id
_entity_poly.type
_entity_poly.pdbx_seq_one_letter_code
_entity_poly.pdbx_strand_id
1 'polypeptide(L)'
;LKEGAIAKRAKDDFRGRSIFLRAPFMCDKFKFHHGQKWFVLKDSYLVYMNPDSASIGFPMLIDKAFSIEQGFRKTGTNNGIRIKNLQRSMLIKFEKEDERDIWFEYFMKVKNKSLFVEQHLFNSYAPKRQQQYARWFVTYFLLNILKKRRSNLF
;
A
#
# COMPACT_ATOMS: atom_id res chain seq x y z
N LEU A 1 15.82 -4.59 -3.97
CA LEU A 1 14.97 -5.77 -3.71
C LEU A 1 15.29 -6.29 -2.32
N LYS A 2 14.30 -6.39 -1.43
CA LYS A 2 14.44 -6.98 -0.08
C LYS A 2 13.35 -8.01 0.12
N GLU A 3 13.72 -9.18 0.62
CA GLU A 3 12.80 -10.27 0.95
C GLU A 3 13.10 -10.85 2.33
N GLY A 4 12.10 -11.48 2.94
CA GLY A 4 12.27 -12.19 4.21
C GLY A 4 10.96 -12.60 4.86
N ALA A 5 11.06 -13.55 5.79
CA ALA A 5 9.92 -14.00 6.58
C ALA A 5 9.59 -12.98 7.67
N ILE A 6 8.33 -12.58 7.77
CA ILE A 6 7.85 -11.64 8.79
C ILE A 6 6.46 -12.07 9.28
N ALA A 7 6.18 -11.88 10.57
CA ALA A 7 4.87 -12.16 11.12
C ALA A 7 3.86 -11.09 10.69
N LYS A 8 2.82 -11.52 9.97
CA LYS A 8 1.71 -10.64 9.57
C LYS A 8 0.49 -10.89 10.44
N ARG A 9 -0.12 -9.84 10.97
CA ARG A 9 -1.42 -9.96 11.66
C ARG A 9 -2.51 -10.40 10.67
N ALA A 10 -3.22 -11.49 10.97
CA ALA A 10 -4.35 -11.93 10.17
C ALA A 10 -5.53 -10.96 10.28
N LYS A 11 -6.28 -10.79 9.18
CA LYS A 11 -7.53 -10.00 9.10
C LYS A 11 -7.43 -8.49 9.40
N ASP A 12 -6.22 -7.92 9.52
CA ASP A 12 -6.02 -6.46 9.71
C ASP A 12 -5.93 -5.69 8.38
N ASP A 13 -6.20 -6.35 7.24
CA ASP A 13 -6.29 -5.71 5.93
C ASP A 13 -7.59 -4.86 5.89
N PHE A 14 -7.56 -3.66 6.48
CA PHE A 14 -8.72 -2.77 6.50
C PHE A 14 -8.98 -2.22 5.10
N ARG A 15 -9.88 -2.82 4.32
CA ARG A 15 -10.20 -2.44 2.93
C ARG A 15 -11.23 -1.31 2.80
N GLY A 16 -11.23 -0.35 3.73
CA GLY A 16 -11.96 0.91 3.63
C GLY A 16 -13.39 0.87 3.06
N ARG A 17 -14.37 0.37 3.84
CA ARG A 17 -15.77 0.88 3.90
C ARG A 17 -16.58 0.25 5.06
N SER A 18 -16.01 0.16 6.26
CA SER A 18 -16.79 -0.17 7.45
C SER A 18 -16.37 0.71 8.61
N ILE A 19 -17.19 1.72 8.89
CA ILE A 19 -17.16 2.52 10.12
C ILE A 19 -17.68 1.61 11.24
N PHE A 20 -16.84 0.73 11.76
CA PHE A 20 -17.10 0.13 13.06
C PHE A 20 -16.31 0.94 14.07
N LEU A 21 -17.04 1.69 14.91
CA LEU A 21 -16.55 2.30 16.14
C LEU A 21 -15.76 1.24 16.93
N ARG A 22 -14.43 1.24 16.81
CA ARG A 22 -13.55 0.47 17.68
C ARG A 22 -13.02 1.42 18.74
N ALA A 23 -13.52 1.27 19.96
CA ALA A 23 -13.03 1.95 21.13
C ALA A 23 -11.50 1.70 21.28
N PRO A 24 -10.67 2.69 21.63
CA PRO A 24 -9.22 2.56 21.49
C PRO A 24 -8.50 1.78 22.60
N PHE A 25 -9.20 1.18 23.57
CA PHE A 25 -8.56 0.84 24.86
C PHE A 25 -8.86 -0.54 25.45
N MET A 26 -9.47 -1.49 24.72
CA MET A 26 -9.75 -2.80 25.34
C MET A 26 -9.27 -3.99 24.51
N CYS A 27 -8.24 -4.64 25.06
CA CYS A 27 -7.74 -5.98 24.80
C CYS A 27 -7.08 -6.25 23.43
N ASP A 28 -5.92 -5.64 23.20
CA ASP A 28 -4.90 -6.15 22.25
C ASP A 28 -4.31 -7.53 22.68
N LYS A 29 -4.78 -8.09 23.81
CA LYS A 29 -4.48 -9.44 24.34
C LYS A 29 -5.33 -10.56 23.75
N PHE A 30 -6.45 -10.28 23.07
CA PHE A 30 -7.18 -11.34 22.37
C PHE A 30 -6.41 -11.72 21.11
N LYS A 31 -5.96 -12.98 21.07
CA LYS A 31 -5.09 -13.59 20.06
C LYS A 31 -5.51 -13.24 18.63
N PHE A 32 -5.01 -12.13 18.11
CA PHE A 32 -4.92 -11.94 16.67
C PHE A 32 -3.92 -12.98 16.17
N HIS A 33 -4.35 -13.93 15.31
CA HIS A 33 -3.45 -14.90 14.71
C HIS A 33 -2.43 -14.13 13.86
N HIS A 34 -1.18 -14.07 14.30
CA HIS A 34 -0.09 -13.59 13.45
C HIS A 34 0.45 -14.83 12.75
N GLY A 35 0.29 -14.89 11.43
CA GLY A 35 0.86 -15.96 10.63
C GLY A 35 2.20 -15.52 10.09
N GLN A 36 3.19 -16.39 10.07
CA GLN A 36 4.44 -16.13 9.36
C GLN A 36 4.13 -16.02 7.86
N LYS A 37 4.64 -14.96 7.23
CA LYS A 37 4.47 -14.70 5.79
C LYS A 37 5.81 -14.31 5.19
N TRP A 38 6.06 -14.75 3.97
CA TRP A 38 7.24 -14.32 3.23
C TRP A 38 6.92 -13.02 2.50
N PHE A 39 7.58 -11.93 2.86
CA PHE A 39 7.38 -10.62 2.23
C PHE A 39 8.45 -10.35 1.18
N VAL A 40 8.03 -9.72 0.08
CA VAL A 40 8.89 -9.24 -0.99
C VAL A 40 8.57 -7.78 -1.26
N LEU A 41 9.56 -6.92 -1.02
CA LEU A 41 9.49 -5.49 -1.27
C LEU A 41 10.20 -5.15 -2.59
N LYS A 42 9.42 -4.66 -3.55
CA LYS A 42 9.85 -4.14 -4.85
C LYS A 42 9.69 -2.61 -4.87
N ASP A 43 10.18 -2.00 -5.94
CA ASP A 43 10.20 -0.54 -6.11
C ASP A 43 8.80 0.07 -6.32
N SER A 44 7.82 -0.74 -6.75
CA SER A 44 6.44 -0.31 -7.04
C SER A 44 5.37 -1.00 -6.19
N TYR A 45 5.69 -2.12 -5.54
CA TYR A 45 4.73 -2.87 -4.73
C TYR A 45 5.39 -3.69 -3.62
N LEU A 46 4.59 -4.01 -2.62
CA LEU A 46 4.87 -4.97 -1.56
C LEU A 46 3.93 -6.17 -1.72
N VAL A 47 4.47 -7.38 -1.74
CA VAL A 47 3.65 -8.60 -1.79
C VAL A 47 4.07 -9.55 -0.67
N TYR A 48 3.17 -10.42 -0.26
CA TYR A 48 3.49 -11.49 0.67
C TYR A 48 2.94 -12.83 0.20
N MET A 49 3.59 -13.91 0.58
CA MET A 49 3.17 -15.28 0.33
C MET A 49 2.94 -16.00 1.67
N ASN A 50 1.92 -16.84 1.70
CA ASN A 50 1.74 -17.81 2.77
C ASN A 50 2.70 -19.00 2.51
N PRO A 51 3.68 -19.27 3.37
CA PRO A 51 4.59 -20.40 3.16
C PRO A 51 3.84 -21.74 3.18
N ASP A 52 2.87 -21.90 4.10
CA ASP A 52 2.15 -23.16 4.28
C ASP A 52 1.20 -23.51 3.13
N SER A 53 0.54 -22.49 2.55
CA SER A 53 -0.47 -22.68 1.51
C SER A 53 0.01 -22.31 0.10
N ALA A 54 1.28 -21.92 -0.05
CA ALA A 54 1.91 -21.38 -1.26
C ALA A 54 1.12 -20.26 -1.97
N SER A 55 0.14 -19.67 -1.28
CA SER A 55 -0.79 -18.71 -1.88
C SER A 55 -0.21 -17.30 -1.76
N ILE A 56 -0.24 -16.57 -2.87
CA ILE A 56 0.23 -15.19 -2.93
C ILE A 56 -0.90 -14.25 -2.50
N GLY A 57 -0.62 -13.41 -1.51
CA GLY A 57 -1.52 -12.34 -1.10
C GLY A 57 -1.62 -11.25 -2.17
N PHE A 58 -2.73 -10.51 -2.17
CA PHE A 58 -2.88 -9.39 -3.11
C PHE A 58 -1.71 -8.41 -2.97
N PRO A 59 -1.09 -7.90 -4.06
CA PRO A 59 -0.01 -6.91 -4.01
C PRO A 59 -0.48 -5.56 -3.45
N MET A 60 0.33 -4.94 -2.60
CA MET A 60 0.10 -3.59 -2.06
C MET A 60 0.93 -2.62 -2.87
N LEU A 61 0.27 -1.86 -3.74
CA LEU A 61 0.94 -0.86 -4.56
C LEU A 61 1.42 0.31 -3.69
N ILE A 62 2.58 0.82 -4.07
CA ILE A 62 3.07 2.11 -3.57
C ILE A 62 2.32 3.18 -4.35
N ASP A 63 1.48 3.94 -3.68
CA ASP A 63 0.66 5.00 -4.25
C ASP A 63 0.87 6.34 -3.52
N LYS A 64 0.17 7.38 -3.95
CA LYS A 64 0.22 8.72 -3.34
C LYS A 64 -0.13 8.76 -1.84
N ALA A 65 -0.88 7.79 -1.33
CA ALA A 65 -1.24 7.69 0.08
C ALA A 65 -0.39 6.66 0.82
N PHE A 66 0.74 6.23 0.23
CA PHE A 66 1.63 5.26 0.84
C PHE A 66 2.27 5.84 2.11
N SER A 67 1.80 5.35 3.27
CA SER A 67 2.30 5.78 4.58
C SER A 67 2.91 4.60 5.33
N ILE A 68 3.99 4.88 6.04
CA ILE A 68 4.71 3.92 6.87
C ILE A 68 4.77 4.54 8.27
N GLU A 69 4.27 3.81 9.25
CA GLU A 69 4.15 4.25 10.64
C GLU A 69 4.84 3.24 11.55
N GLN A 70 5.69 3.72 12.46
CA GLN A 70 6.35 2.91 13.49
C GLN A 70 6.09 3.48 14.89
N GLY A 71 6.33 2.64 15.90
CA GLY A 71 6.27 3.00 17.32
C GLY A 71 4.91 2.75 17.98
N PHE A 72 4.95 2.50 19.28
CA PHE A 72 3.81 2.03 20.09
C PHE A 72 2.52 2.83 19.89
N ARG A 73 2.62 4.17 19.88
CA ARG A 73 1.45 5.06 19.74
C ARG A 73 0.69 4.87 18.42
N LYS A 74 1.36 4.44 17.35
CA LYS A 74 0.76 4.29 16.01
C LYS A 74 0.38 2.84 15.70
N THR A 75 1.14 1.89 16.21
CA THR A 75 1.04 0.46 15.85
C THR A 75 0.46 -0.41 16.96
N GLY A 76 0.43 0.08 18.22
CA GLY A 76 0.09 -0.70 19.42
C GLY A 76 1.21 -1.66 19.86
N THR A 77 2.40 -1.59 19.25
CA THR A 77 3.52 -2.50 19.55
C THR A 77 4.86 -1.85 19.19
N ASN A 78 5.91 -2.09 19.98
CA ASN A 78 7.24 -1.51 19.70
C ASN A 78 7.86 -2.12 18.43
N ASN A 79 7.66 -3.41 18.21
CA ASN A 79 8.32 -4.19 17.15
C ASN A 79 7.45 -4.27 15.89
N GLY A 80 6.59 -3.28 15.64
CA GLY A 80 5.65 -3.31 14.52
C GLY A 80 5.77 -2.12 13.59
N ILE A 81 5.43 -2.36 12.33
CA ILE A 81 5.30 -1.33 11.28
C ILE A 81 3.90 -1.43 10.71
N ARG A 82 3.20 -0.30 10.67
CA ARG A 82 1.92 -0.16 9.97
C ARG A 82 2.15 0.50 8.62
N ILE A 83 1.73 -0.18 7.56
CA ILE A 83 1.80 0.29 6.18
C ILE A 83 0.37 0.61 5.73
N LYS A 84 0.17 1.75 5.09
CA LYS A 84 -1.13 2.16 4.52
C LYS A 84 -0.95 2.57 3.07
N ASN A 85 -1.97 2.33 2.27
CA ASN A 85 -2.13 2.89 0.93
C ASN A 85 -3.61 3.27 0.74
N LEU A 86 -4.01 3.71 -0.46
CA LEU A 86 -5.40 4.13 -0.73
C LEU A 86 -6.42 3.01 -0.51
N GLN A 87 -6.02 1.76 -0.71
CA GLN A 87 -6.92 0.61 -0.67
C GLN A 87 -6.99 -0.05 0.71
N ARG A 88 -5.88 -0.09 1.46
CA ARG A 88 -5.80 -0.83 2.73
C ARG A 88 -4.72 -0.34 3.68
N SER A 89 -4.91 -0.69 4.96
CA SER A 89 -3.86 -0.69 5.99
C SER A 89 -3.44 -2.12 6.32
N MET A 90 -2.17 -2.33 6.65
CA MET A 90 -1.62 -3.60 7.11
C MET A 90 -0.66 -3.34 8.28
N LEU A 91 -0.73 -4.16 9.33
CA LEU A 91 0.26 -4.18 10.41
C LEU A 91 1.15 -5.42 10.30
N ILE A 92 2.46 -5.18 10.27
CA ILE A 92 3.51 -6.19 10.25
C ILE A 92 4.22 -6.15 11.60
N LYS A 93 4.49 -7.32 12.19
CA LYS A 93 5.23 -7.46 13.45
C LYS A 93 6.51 -8.25 13.23
N PHE A 94 7.55 -7.79 13.89
CA PHE A 94 8.87 -8.40 13.90
C PHE A 94 9.13 -9.04 15.26
N GLU A 95 10.02 -10.03 15.30
CA GLU A 95 10.43 -10.65 16.55
C GLU A 95 11.31 -9.68 17.34
N LYS A 96 12.28 -9.06 16.67
CA LYS A 96 13.24 -8.12 17.24
C LYS A 96 12.99 -6.68 16.77
N GLU A 97 13.32 -5.70 17.62
CA GLU A 97 13.24 -4.28 17.25
C GLU A 97 14.28 -3.92 16.17
N ASP A 98 15.47 -4.49 16.22
CA ASP A 98 16.52 -4.24 15.22
C ASP A 98 16.08 -4.68 13.81
N GLU A 99 15.39 -5.82 13.70
CA GLU A 99 14.85 -6.29 12.43
C GLU A 99 13.77 -5.34 11.90
N ARG A 100 12.90 -4.84 12.79
CA ARG A 100 11.94 -3.80 12.44
C ARG A 100 12.65 -2.60 11.86
N ASP A 101 13.71 -2.11 12.50
CA ASP A 101 14.44 -0.91 12.02
C ASP A 101 15.04 -1.10 10.65
N ILE A 102 15.73 -2.23 10.43
CA ILE A 102 16.28 -2.58 9.12
C ILE A 102 15.17 -2.55 8.06
N TRP A 103 14.03 -3.18 8.33
CA TRP A 103 12.90 -3.17 7.40
C TRP A 103 12.29 -1.79 7.21
N PHE A 104 12.18 -0.99 8.26
CA PHE A 104 11.68 0.38 8.21
C PHE A 104 12.55 1.24 7.28
N GLU A 105 13.87 1.15 7.40
CA GLU A 105 14.81 1.84 6.52
C GLU A 105 14.62 1.43 5.05
N TYR A 106 14.44 0.14 4.77
CA TYR A 106 14.16 -0.32 3.41
C TYR A 106 12.83 0.22 2.86
N PHE A 107 11.77 0.23 3.67
CA PHE A 107 10.49 0.81 3.27
C PHE A 107 10.61 2.31 2.99
N MET A 108 11.31 3.06 3.84
CA MET A 108 11.54 4.49 3.65
C MET A 108 12.39 4.76 2.41
N LYS A 109 13.44 3.97 2.17
CA LYS A 109 14.27 4.06 0.96
C LYS A 109 13.46 3.84 -0.30
N VAL A 110 12.59 2.82 -0.32
CA VAL A 110 11.71 2.53 -1.46
C VAL A 110 10.69 3.66 -1.65
N LYS A 111 10.04 4.12 -0.57
CA LYS A 111 9.10 5.23 -0.61
C LYS A 111 9.73 6.49 -1.20
N ASN A 112 10.92 6.87 -0.72
CA ASN A 112 11.59 8.10 -1.15
C ASN A 112 12.10 8.02 -2.60
N LYS A 113 12.44 6.83 -3.09
CA LYS A 113 12.86 6.62 -4.48
C LYS A 113 11.68 6.49 -5.45
N SER A 114 10.50 6.18 -4.94
CA SER A 114 9.35 5.79 -5.77
C SER A 114 8.65 7.01 -6.36
N LEU A 115 8.59 7.06 -7.69
CA LEU A 115 7.85 8.09 -8.42
C LEU A 115 6.33 8.04 -8.13
N PHE A 116 5.81 6.86 -7.78
CA PHE A 116 4.37 6.61 -7.58
C PHE A 116 3.78 7.26 -6.33
N VAL A 117 4.63 7.74 -5.41
CA VAL A 117 4.22 8.44 -4.18
C VAL A 117 3.85 9.90 -4.47
N GLU A 118 4.40 10.47 -5.55
CA GLU A 118 4.13 11.85 -5.93
C GLU A 118 2.74 12.01 -6.55
N GLN A 119 2.19 13.22 -6.42
CA GLN A 119 0.95 13.57 -7.12
C GLN A 119 1.25 13.89 -8.57
N HIS A 120 0.82 13.03 -9.48
CA HIS A 120 0.95 13.26 -10.91
C HIS A 120 -0.24 14.03 -11.49
N LEU A 121 -0.07 14.52 -12.73
CA LEU A 121 -1.10 15.23 -13.49
C LEU A 121 -2.42 14.44 -13.49
N PHE A 122 -3.52 15.18 -13.36
CA PHE A 122 -4.88 14.62 -13.31
C PHE A 122 -5.12 13.62 -12.18
N ASN A 123 -4.34 13.69 -11.09
CA ASN A 123 -4.38 12.72 -9.99
C ASN A 123 -4.15 11.26 -10.47
N SER A 124 -3.42 11.10 -11.56
CA SER A 124 -3.09 9.79 -12.10
C SER A 124 -2.04 9.08 -11.23
N TYR A 125 -2.04 7.75 -11.28
CA TYR A 125 -1.07 6.92 -10.56
C TYR A 125 0.32 6.91 -11.21
N ALA A 126 0.40 7.10 -12.53
CA ALA A 126 1.63 6.92 -13.28
C ALA A 126 2.23 8.26 -13.74
N PRO A 127 3.57 8.42 -13.71
CA PRO A 127 4.23 9.63 -14.18
C PRO A 127 4.12 9.77 -15.71
N LYS A 128 4.25 11.02 -16.20
CA LYS A 128 4.27 11.30 -17.63
C LYS A 128 5.55 10.75 -18.26
N ARG A 129 5.42 9.75 -19.13
CA ARG A 129 6.54 9.14 -19.86
C ARG A 129 6.77 9.94 -21.15
N GLN A 130 7.91 10.63 -21.26
CA GLN A 130 8.19 11.55 -22.38
C GLN A 130 8.66 10.83 -23.65
N GLN A 131 9.42 9.74 -23.51
CA GLN A 131 10.00 8.96 -24.61
C GLN A 131 9.28 7.61 -24.75
N GLN A 132 8.05 7.61 -25.27
CA GLN A 132 7.32 6.37 -25.54
C GLN A 132 6.95 6.26 -27.01
N TYR A 133 7.22 5.09 -27.61
CA TYR A 133 6.82 4.76 -28.98
C TYR A 133 5.30 4.73 -29.20
N ALA A 134 4.52 4.53 -28.13
CA ALA A 134 3.06 4.57 -28.17
C ALA A 134 2.53 5.62 -27.16
N ARG A 135 1.78 6.61 -27.66
CA ARG A 135 1.00 7.56 -26.84
C ARG A 135 -0.43 7.04 -26.72
N TRP A 136 -0.78 6.47 -25.58
CA TRP A 136 -2.18 6.15 -25.27
C TRP A 136 -2.92 7.43 -24.91
N PHE A 137 -3.70 7.96 -25.85
CA PHE A 137 -4.59 9.10 -25.60
C PHE A 137 -5.81 8.60 -24.83
N VAL A 138 -5.75 8.60 -23.50
CA VAL A 138 -6.98 8.57 -22.69
C VAL A 138 -7.60 9.98 -22.74
N THR A 139 -8.27 10.20 -23.87
CA THR A 139 -9.45 11.06 -24.07
C THR A 139 -9.33 12.58 -23.90
N TYR A 140 -8.75 13.23 -24.91
CA TYR A 140 -9.39 14.42 -25.51
C TYR A 140 -10.54 14.03 -26.48
N PHE A 141 -10.58 12.76 -26.90
CA PHE A 141 -11.57 12.23 -27.85
C PHE A 141 -13.00 12.20 -27.27
N LEU A 142 -13.20 11.76 -26.02
CA LEU A 142 -14.52 11.84 -25.35
C LEU A 142 -14.97 13.29 -25.14
N LEU A 143 -14.04 14.20 -24.85
CA LEU A 143 -14.35 15.61 -24.58
C LEU A 143 -14.80 16.34 -25.85
N ASN A 144 -14.21 16.01 -27.01
CA ASN A 144 -14.67 16.51 -28.31
C ASN A 144 -16.00 15.90 -28.76
N ILE A 145 -16.25 14.61 -28.48
CA ILE A 145 -17.55 13.97 -28.76
C ILE A 145 -18.66 14.59 -27.89
N LEU A 146 -18.40 14.86 -26.61
CA LEU A 146 -19.36 15.50 -25.71
C LEU A 146 -19.60 16.98 -26.07
N LYS A 147 -18.56 17.72 -26.49
CA LYS A 147 -18.73 19.09 -27.02
C LYS A 147 -19.54 19.12 -28.32
N LYS A 148 -19.29 18.19 -29.24
CA LYS A 148 -20.02 18.09 -30.52
C LYS A 148 -21.48 17.64 -30.35
N ARG A 149 -21.80 16.86 -29.31
CA ARG A 149 -23.19 16.54 -28.95
C ARG A 149 -23.95 17.75 -28.40
N ARG A 150 -23.28 18.63 -27.66
CA ARG A 150 -23.90 19.82 -27.04
C ARG A 150 -24.19 20.94 -28.03
N SER A 151 -23.43 21.04 -29.13
CA SER A 151 -23.69 22.01 -30.22
C SER A 151 -24.77 21.59 -31.20
N ASN A 152 -25.16 20.30 -31.22
CA ASN A 152 -26.20 19.76 -32.10
C ASN A 152 -27.57 19.65 -31.39
N LEU A 153 -27.68 20.18 -30.17
CA LEU A 153 -28.89 20.20 -29.34
C LEU A 153 -29.41 21.63 -29.08
N PHE A 154 -28.90 22.62 -29.83
CA PHE A 154 -29.39 23.99 -29.90
C PHE A 154 -29.50 24.41 -31.37
#